data_AF-A0A1B7LDX0-F1
#
_entry.id   AF-A0A1B7LDX0-F1
#
_cell.length_a   1.000
_cell.length_b   1.000
_cell.length_c   1.000
_cell.angle_alpha   90.00
_cell.angle_beta   90.00
_cell.angle_gamma   90.00
#
_symmetry.space_group_name_H-M   'P 1'
#
loop_
_entity.id
_entity.type
_entity.pdbx_description
1 polymer ?
#
loop_
_entity_poly.entity_id
_entity_poly.type
_entity_poly.pdbx_seq_one_letter_code
_entity_poly.pdbx_strand_id
1 'polypeptide(L)'
;MAKFICDTCGREVQVIDGIVSWTREGNTLKNFKLTHKGDQCQPANNRYRELYTITLASGFMEFVQYLLERWEDGLELGDPQTLRKVTRQLNLHMHEKLLMLVEE
;
A
#
# COMPACT_ATOMS: atom_id res chain seq x y z
N MET A 1 -0.67 13.24 -12.18
CA MET A 1 -0.16 12.61 -10.96
C MET A 1 -1.31 11.94 -10.24
N ALA A 2 -1.33 10.60 -10.29
CA ALA A 2 -2.29 9.78 -9.59
C ALA A 2 -2.22 10.13 -8.10
N LYS A 3 -3.36 10.52 -7.57
CA LYS A 3 -3.51 10.94 -6.19
C LYS A 3 -3.72 9.72 -5.31
N PHE A 4 -2.96 9.64 -4.23
CA PHE A 4 -3.26 8.69 -3.17
C PHE A 4 -4.35 9.28 -2.27
N ILE A 5 -5.40 8.51 -2.01
CA ILE A 5 -6.53 8.94 -1.18
C ILE A 5 -6.52 8.15 0.12
N CYS A 6 -6.54 8.88 1.23
CA CYS A 6 -6.55 8.31 2.59
C CYS A 6 -7.84 7.55 2.83
N ASP A 7 -7.73 6.28 3.22
CA ASP A 7 -8.85 5.42 3.56
C ASP A 7 -9.59 5.83 4.84
N THR A 8 -8.98 6.70 5.67
CA THR A 8 -9.57 7.17 6.92
C THR A 8 -10.28 8.51 6.76
N CYS A 9 -9.63 9.52 6.17
CA CYS A 9 -10.20 10.88 6.07
C CYS A 9 -10.65 11.29 4.67
N GLY A 10 -10.43 10.46 3.64
CA GLY A 10 -10.79 10.75 2.25
C GLY A 10 -9.96 11.85 1.56
N ARG A 11 -8.96 12.41 2.25
CA ARG A 11 -8.08 13.46 1.71
C ARG A 11 -6.86 12.87 1.01
N GLU A 12 -6.22 13.69 0.20
CA GLU A 12 -4.99 13.33 -0.50
C GLU A 12 -3.84 13.04 0.48
N VAL A 13 -3.04 12.03 0.15
CA VAL A 13 -1.84 11.60 0.88
C VAL A 13 -0.63 11.84 -0.02
N GLN A 14 0.32 12.63 0.47
CA GLN A 14 1.60 12.79 -0.22
C GLN A 14 2.45 11.53 -0.06
N VAL A 15 3.27 11.21 -1.06
CA VAL A 15 4.12 10.01 -1.07
C VAL A 15 5.02 9.94 0.16
N ILE A 16 5.56 11.08 0.59
CA ILE A 16 6.45 11.21 1.76
C ILE A 16 5.74 11.02 3.10
N ASP A 17 4.42 11.25 3.16
CA ASP A 17 3.63 11.29 4.39
C ASP A 17 2.63 10.11 4.46
N GLY A 18 2.72 9.17 3.53
CA GLY A 18 1.80 8.06 3.40
C GLY A 18 2.37 6.74 3.89
N ILE A 19 1.48 5.85 4.32
CA ILE A 19 1.78 4.45 4.58
C ILE A 19 0.75 3.54 3.93
N VAL A 20 1.19 2.36 3.53
CA VAL A 20 0.33 1.20 3.27
C VAL A 20 0.42 0.28 4.47
N SER A 21 -0.72 0.00 5.09
CA SER A 21 -0.81 -0.84 6.29
C SER A 21 -1.79 -1.99 6.09
N TRP A 22 -1.62 -3.09 6.83
CA TRP A 22 -2.54 -4.22 6.84
C TRP A 22 -2.55 -4.91 8.19
N THR A 23 -3.67 -5.55 8.50
CA THR A 23 -3.85 -6.31 9.72
C THR A 23 -3.49 -7.78 9.48
N ARG A 24 -2.79 -8.39 10.44
CA ARG A 24 -2.60 -9.84 10.51
C ARG A 24 -3.34 -10.34 11.74
N GLU A 25 -4.40 -11.11 11.54
CA GLU A 25 -5.16 -11.76 12.60
C GLU A 25 -5.10 -13.26 12.39
N GLY A 26 -4.41 -13.97 13.30
CA GLY A 26 -4.12 -15.39 13.16
C GLY A 26 -3.41 -15.69 11.83
N ASN A 27 -4.09 -16.49 10.99
CA ASN A 27 -3.60 -16.90 9.68
C ASN A 27 -4.17 -16.05 8.52
N THR A 28 -4.80 -14.91 8.80
CA THR A 28 -5.42 -14.08 7.78
C THR A 28 -4.74 -12.72 7.67
N LEU A 29 -4.39 -12.33 6.44
CA LEU A 29 -4.05 -10.96 6.07
C LEU A 29 -5.31 -10.26 5.59
N LYS A 30 -5.60 -9.08 6.14
CA LYS A 30 -6.77 -8.29 5.76
C LYS A 30 -6.57 -6.81 6.02
N ASN A 31 -7.57 -6.01 5.69
CA ASN A 31 -7.72 -4.61 6.05
C ASN A 31 -6.55 -3.77 5.54
N PHE A 32 -6.20 -3.96 4.26
CA PHE A 32 -5.18 -3.15 3.60
C PHE A 32 -5.68 -1.72 3.46
N LYS A 33 -4.89 -0.76 3.94
CA LYS A 33 -5.24 0.65 3.96
C LYS A 33 -4.06 1.52 3.55
N LEU A 34 -4.37 2.57 2.80
CA LEU A 34 -3.48 3.69 2.56
C LEU A 34 -3.92 4.87 3.46
N THR A 35 -3.04 5.32 4.34
CA THR A 35 -3.35 6.39 5.31
C THR A 35 -2.18 7.36 5.48
N HIS A 36 -2.45 8.55 6.04
CA HIS A 36 -1.41 9.46 6.53
C HIS A 36 -0.62 8.81 7.67
N LYS A 37 0.68 9.07 7.73
CA LYS A 37 1.60 8.69 8.80
C LYS A 37 1.49 9.65 9.98
N GLY A 38 1.50 9.13 11.20
CA GLY A 38 1.58 9.94 12.44
C GLY A 38 0.31 10.69 12.85
N ASP A 39 -0.70 10.75 11.99
CA ASP A 39 -1.99 11.39 12.27
C ASP A 39 -3.00 10.44 12.95
N GLN A 40 -4.19 10.97 13.27
CA GLN A 40 -5.38 10.17 13.67
C GLN A 40 -5.85 9.18 12.58
N CYS A 41 -5.24 9.24 11.39
CA CYS A 41 -5.51 8.33 10.28
C CYS A 41 -4.77 7.00 10.37
N GLN A 42 -3.62 6.95 11.07
CA GLN A 42 -2.76 5.78 11.13
C GLN A 42 -3.36 4.71 12.07
N PRO A 43 -3.56 3.46 11.60
CA PRO A 43 -4.05 2.39 12.46
C PRO A 43 -3.02 2.00 13.54
N ALA A 44 -3.47 1.85 14.78
CA ALA A 44 -2.60 1.64 15.95
C ALA A 44 -1.88 0.27 16.03
N ASN A 45 -2.32 -0.75 15.27
CA ASN A 45 -1.82 -2.13 15.38
C ASN A 45 -1.71 -2.87 14.03
N ASN A 46 -1.20 -2.20 13.00
CA ASN A 46 -1.00 -2.80 11.68
C ASN A 46 0.49 -2.92 11.34
N ARG A 47 0.84 -3.98 10.60
CA ARG A 47 2.09 -3.98 9.82
C ARG A 47 1.97 -2.89 8.77
N TYR A 48 3.05 -2.19 8.48
CA TYR A 48 3.04 -1.15 7.45
C TYR A 48 4.35 -1.07 6.67
N ARG A 49 4.25 -0.42 5.52
CA ARG A 49 5.35 0.06 4.69
C ARG A 49 5.10 1.51 4.35
N GLU A 50 6.17 2.29 4.35
CA GLU A 50 6.15 3.68 3.92
C GLU A 50 5.80 3.77 2.44
N LEU A 51 4.97 4.75 2.09
CA LEU A 51 4.49 4.93 0.71
C LEU A 51 5.63 5.38 -0.22
N TYR A 52 6.58 6.16 0.27
CA TYR A 52 7.78 6.52 -0.50
C TYR A 52 8.65 5.30 -0.84
N THR A 53 8.70 4.28 0.03
CA THR A 53 9.44 3.05 -0.23
C THR A 53 8.69 2.17 -1.23
N ILE A 54 7.41 1.94 -1.00
CA ILE A 54 6.60 1.00 -1.80
C ILE A 54 6.32 1.52 -3.23
N THR A 55 6.48 2.82 -3.48
CA THR A 55 6.35 3.43 -4.82
C THR A 55 7.65 3.37 -5.63
N LEU A 56 8.76 2.92 -5.03
CA LEU A 56 9.96 2.52 -5.77
C LEU A 56 9.77 1.12 -6.33
N ALA A 57 10.33 0.85 -7.51
CA ALA A 57 10.22 -0.46 -8.16
C ALA A 57 10.72 -1.60 -7.26
N SER A 58 11.85 -1.40 -6.56
CA SER A 58 12.38 -2.38 -5.60
C SER A 58 11.44 -2.59 -4.40
N GLY A 59 10.97 -1.51 -3.78
CA GLY A 59 10.06 -1.59 -2.63
C GLY A 59 8.70 -2.20 -2.97
N PHE A 60 8.20 -1.98 -4.18
CA PHE A 60 7.00 -2.65 -4.68
C PHE A 60 7.24 -4.16 -4.84
N MET A 61 8.37 -4.56 -5.42
CA MET A 61 8.72 -5.98 -5.58
C MET A 61 8.92 -6.68 -4.24
N GLU A 62 9.56 -6.03 -3.27
CA GLU A 62 9.68 -6.53 -1.88
C GLU A 62 8.30 -6.73 -1.23
N PHE A 63 7.35 -5.81 -1.48
CA PHE A 63 5.99 -5.97 -0.99
C PHE A 63 5.27 -7.16 -1.62
N VAL A 64 5.44 -7.39 -2.93
CA VAL A 64 4.88 -8.56 -3.63
C VAL A 64 5.52 -9.85 -3.10
N GLN A 65 6.85 -9.88 -2.95
CA GLN A 65 7.56 -11.03 -2.38
C GLN A 65 7.06 -11.35 -0.97
N TYR A 66 6.90 -10.33 -0.13
CA TYR A 66 6.33 -10.50 1.21
C TYR A 66 4.95 -11.17 1.16
N LEU A 67 4.06 -10.78 0.25
CA LEU A 67 2.74 -11.39 0.11
C LEU A 67 2.82 -12.85 -0.37
N LEU A 68 3.69 -13.14 -1.35
CA LEU A 68 3.91 -14.49 -1.86
C LEU A 68 4.42 -15.43 -0.75
N GLU A 69 5.41 -15.02 0.02
CA GLU A 69 5.91 -15.78 1.17
C GLU A 69 4.81 -16.04 2.19
N ARG A 70 3.95 -15.05 2.48
CA ARG A 70 2.84 -15.25 3.41
C ARG A 70 1.82 -16.26 2.88
N TRP A 71 1.55 -16.26 1.58
CA TRP A 71 0.65 -17.26 0.99
C TRP A 71 1.29 -18.66 0.97
N GLU A 72 2.61 -18.76 0.78
CA GLU A 72 3.36 -20.01 0.91
C GLU A 72 3.30 -20.55 2.36
N ASP A 73 3.40 -19.67 3.36
CA ASP A 73 3.19 -19.98 4.78
C ASP A 73 1.74 -20.42 5.12
N GLY A 74 0.83 -20.42 4.12
CA GLY A 74 -0.57 -20.81 4.27
C GLY A 74 -1.49 -19.70 4.74
N LEU A 75 -1.05 -18.42 4.79
CA LEU A 75 -1.94 -17.33 5.17
C LEU A 75 -3.02 -17.10 4.11
N GLU A 76 -4.23 -16.80 4.59
CA GLU A 76 -5.38 -16.48 3.75
C GLU A 76 -5.53 -14.96 3.56
N LEU A 77 -6.11 -14.56 2.44
CA LEU A 77 -6.46 -13.17 2.16
C LEU A 77 -7.94 -12.92 2.49
N GLY A 78 -8.21 -12.22 3.59
CA GLY A 78 -9.57 -12.07 4.14
C GLY A 78 -10.46 -11.07 3.39
N ASP A 79 -9.92 -9.96 2.92
CA ASP A 79 -10.68 -8.92 2.19
C ASP A 79 -9.97 -8.45 0.91
N PRO A 80 -9.89 -9.32 -0.13
CA PRO A 80 -9.07 -9.08 -1.32
C PRO A 80 -9.31 -7.73 -2.01
N GLN A 81 -10.50 -7.14 -1.85
CA GLN A 81 -10.84 -5.84 -2.42
C GLN A 81 -10.03 -4.69 -1.82
N THR A 82 -9.66 -4.77 -0.53
CA THR A 82 -8.85 -3.73 0.13
C THR A 82 -7.43 -3.72 -0.44
N LEU A 83 -6.82 -4.91 -0.60
CA LEU A 83 -5.53 -5.06 -1.27
C LEU A 83 -5.61 -4.54 -2.70
N ARG A 84 -6.61 -4.98 -3.49
CA ARG A 84 -6.80 -4.50 -4.87
C ARG A 84 -6.90 -2.99 -4.97
N LYS A 85 -7.62 -2.35 -4.04
CA LYS A 85 -7.76 -0.89 -3.99
C LYS A 85 -6.40 -0.21 -3.81
N VAL A 86 -5.60 -0.68 -2.85
CA VAL A 86 -4.26 -0.13 -2.59
C VAL A 86 -3.34 -0.38 -3.79
N THR A 87 -3.27 -1.61 -4.30
CA THR A 87 -2.40 -1.96 -5.44
C THR A 87 -2.75 -1.18 -6.70
N ARG A 88 -4.04 -0.88 -6.93
CA ARG A 88 -4.48 -0.03 -8.03
C ARG A 88 -3.93 1.39 -7.92
N GLN A 89 -4.02 2.01 -6.74
CA GLN A 89 -3.47 3.36 -6.53
C GLN A 89 -1.95 3.37 -6.72
N LEU A 90 -1.25 2.37 -6.20
CA LEU A 90 0.20 2.21 -6.39
C LEU A 90 0.56 2.08 -7.88
N ASN A 91 -0.15 1.21 -8.60
CA ASN A 91 0.10 0.97 -10.02
C ASN A 91 -0.10 2.25 -10.85
N LEU A 92 -1.20 2.97 -10.65
CA LEU A 92 -1.47 4.23 -11.35
C LEU A 92 -0.35 5.26 -11.11
N HIS A 93 0.07 5.42 -9.85
CA HIS A 93 1.15 6.34 -9.50
C HIS A 93 2.49 5.96 -10.16
N MET A 94 2.88 4.69 -10.08
CA MET A 94 4.12 4.21 -10.69
C MET A 94 4.08 4.31 -12.21
N HIS A 95 2.94 4.00 -12.83
CA HIS A 95 2.78 4.08 -14.29
C HIS A 95 2.91 5.53 -14.79
N GLU A 96 2.25 6.49 -14.13
CA GLU A 96 2.42 7.90 -14.49
C GLU A 96 3.85 8.39 -14.27
N LYS A 97 4.54 7.93 -13.23
CA LYS A 97 5.97 8.24 -13.01
C LYS A 97 6.84 7.73 -14.15
N LEU A 98 6.58 6.53 -14.66
CA LEU A 98 7.29 5.98 -15.82
C LEU A 98 7.02 6.78 -17.09
N LEU A 99 5.77 7.21 -17.33
CA LEU A 99 5.44 8.04 -18.49
C LEU A 99 6.20 9.37 -18.47
N MET A 100 6.26 10.04 -17.32
CA MET A 100 7.01 11.30 -17.18
C MET A 100 8.51 11.15 -17.48
N LEU A 101 9.11 9.99 -17.18
CA LEU A 101 10.53 9.72 -17.48
C LEU A 101 10.79 9.42 -18.96
N VAL A 102 9.76 9.14 -19.75
CA VAL A 102 9.85 8.85 -21.20
C VAL A 102 9.51 10.09 -22.03
N GLU A 103 8.75 11.03 -21.46
CA GLU A 103 8.40 12.31 -22.09
C GLU A 103 9.51 13.39 -21.95
N GLU A 104 10.53 13.12 -21.13
CA GLU A 104 11.78 13.90 -20.99
C GLU A 104 12.90 13.31 -21.87
#